data_AF-A0A351Q8R1-F1
#
_entry.id   AF-A0A351Q8R1-F1
#
_cell.length_a   1.000
_cell.length_b   1.000
_cell.length_c   1.000
_cell.angle_alpha   90.00
_cell.angle_beta   90.00
_cell.angle_gamma   90.00
#
_symmetry.space_group_name_H-M   'P 1'
#
loop_
_entity.id
_entity.type
_entity.pdbx_description
1 polymer ?
#
loop_
_entity_poly.entity_id
_entity_poly.type
_entity_poly.pdbx_seq_one_letter_code
_entity_poly.pdbx_strand_id
1 'polypeptide(L)'
;MKQYEAVIQTLEKLGGAATLGQLNQEVFKIKDCEWKSKTPFASIRRIVQENPNIYKIKPGLWALKSYQKELEQKGIVVETEKNKDSKIVQEFTHSYYQGLLVTIGNLRNKKTFVPNQDKSKMFLNERLGDLRTLQEQPAYSYEKFTQRSSTIDVIWFNEREMPEDFFEVEHSTDIQNSLTKFSDLQDFYTNMYIVADERRHAEYDKKLSYTSFDKIRKDKRVSFLSYDKLERLYKLEIEKQELGSIL
;
A
#
# COMPACT_ATOMS: atom_id res chain seq x y z
N MET A 1 32.14 -4.96 3.89
CA MET A 1 31.30 -3.80 3.49
C MET A 1 30.68 -3.15 4.72
N LYS A 2 30.53 -1.82 4.75
CA LYS A 2 29.82 -1.12 5.84
C LYS A 2 28.30 -1.24 5.65
N GLN A 3 27.53 -1.19 6.74
CA GLN A 3 26.07 -1.35 6.69
C GLN A 3 25.36 -0.33 5.78
N TYR A 4 25.80 0.93 5.77
CA TYR A 4 25.19 1.93 4.88
C TYR A 4 25.49 1.66 3.41
N GLU A 5 26.64 1.06 3.08
CA GLU A 5 26.99 0.67 1.71
C GLU A 5 26.09 -0.46 1.24
N ALA A 6 25.82 -1.44 2.10
CA ALA A 6 24.87 -2.52 1.82
C ALA A 6 23.45 -2.00 1.56
N VAL A 7 22.97 -1.02 2.34
CA VAL A 7 21.65 -0.39 2.13
C VAL A 7 21.62 0.37 0.79
N ILE A 8 22.66 1.14 0.46
CA ILE A 8 22.74 1.86 -0.83
C ILE A 8 22.75 0.86 -2.00
N GLN A 9 23.59 -0.18 -1.93
CA GLN A 9 23.66 -1.21 -2.98
C GLN A 9 22.31 -1.93 -3.15
N THR A 10 21.57 -2.15 -2.06
CA THR A 10 20.23 -2.74 -2.12
C THR A 10 19.24 -1.80 -2.82
N LEU A 11 19.29 -0.50 -2.53
CA LEU A 11 18.49 0.50 -3.25
C LEU A 11 18.84 0.53 -4.75
N GLU A 12 20.12 0.49 -5.11
CA GLU A 12 20.56 0.43 -6.51
C GLU A 12 20.02 -0.82 -7.23
N LYS A 13 20.13 -1.99 -6.60
CA LYS A 13 19.59 -3.26 -7.12
C LYS A 13 18.06 -3.20 -7.32
N LEU A 14 17.37 -2.45 -6.46
CA LEU A 14 15.92 -2.23 -6.54
C LEU A 14 15.54 -1.02 -7.42
N GLY A 15 16.42 -0.56 -8.31
CA GLY A 15 16.10 0.51 -9.27
C GLY A 15 16.01 1.91 -8.64
N GLY A 16 16.70 2.13 -7.52
CA GLY A 16 16.88 3.43 -6.90
C GLY A 16 15.86 3.81 -5.83
N ALA A 17 14.76 3.05 -5.67
CA ALA A 17 13.74 3.28 -4.65
C ALA A 17 13.21 1.96 -4.08
N ALA A 18 12.97 1.90 -2.77
CA ALA A 18 12.44 0.73 -2.11
C ALA A 18 11.67 1.09 -0.84
N THR A 19 10.69 0.25 -0.51
CA THR A 19 10.05 0.30 0.80
C THR A 19 11.01 -0.20 1.89
N LEU A 20 10.80 0.22 3.14
CA LEU A 20 11.59 -0.28 4.27
C LEU A 20 11.46 -1.80 4.43
N GLY A 21 10.28 -2.36 4.10
CA GLY A 21 10.06 -3.82 4.07
C GLY A 21 10.93 -4.52 3.01
N GLN A 22 10.96 -4.02 1.78
CA GLN A 22 11.83 -4.55 0.73
C GLN A 22 13.31 -4.46 1.10
N LEU A 23 13.74 -3.35 1.72
CA LEU A 23 15.11 -3.21 2.22
C LEU A 23 15.43 -4.24 3.29
N ASN A 24 14.52 -4.46 4.24
CA ASN A 24 14.69 -5.48 5.28
C ASN A 24 14.85 -6.88 4.67
N GLN A 25 14.07 -7.23 3.65
CA GLN A 25 14.16 -8.55 3.01
C GLN A 25 15.43 -8.76 2.15
N GLU A 26 15.87 -7.71 1.45
CA GLU A 26 16.95 -7.84 0.45
C GLU A 26 18.35 -7.60 1.03
N VAL A 27 18.50 -6.70 2.02
CA VAL A 27 19.84 -6.27 2.45
C VAL A 27 20.63 -7.39 3.13
N PHE A 28 19.95 -8.31 3.84
CA PHE A 28 20.62 -9.44 4.50
C PHE A 28 21.10 -10.52 3.53
N LYS A 29 20.71 -10.45 2.25
CA LYS A 29 21.23 -11.35 1.20
C LYS A 29 22.66 -10.98 0.81
N ILE A 30 23.15 -9.80 1.18
CA ILE A 30 24.53 -9.36 0.95
C ILE A 30 25.44 -9.98 2.02
N LYS A 31 26.14 -11.07 1.66
CA LYS A 31 27.01 -11.83 2.59
C LYS A 31 28.24 -11.06 3.07
N ASP A 32 28.71 -10.08 2.30
CA ASP A 32 29.93 -9.31 2.59
C ASP A 32 29.73 -8.17 3.61
N CYS A 33 28.54 -8.09 4.23
CA CYS A 33 28.17 -7.10 5.23
C CYS A 33 27.82 -7.76 6.58
N GLU A 34 28.56 -7.43 7.64
CA GLU A 34 28.29 -7.94 8.99
C GLU A 34 27.27 -7.07 9.75
N TRP A 35 26.17 -7.69 10.17
CA TRP A 35 25.13 -7.06 10.98
C TRP A 35 25.26 -7.45 12.46
N LYS A 36 26.11 -6.73 13.21
CA LYS A 36 26.41 -7.01 14.63
C LYS A 36 25.34 -6.53 15.63
N SER A 37 24.36 -5.76 15.17
CA SER A 37 23.29 -5.21 16.02
C SER A 37 22.29 -6.31 16.39
N LYS A 38 21.80 -6.30 17.63
CA LYS A 38 20.66 -7.12 18.07
C LYS A 38 19.35 -6.71 17.38
N THR A 39 19.32 -5.52 16.78
CA THR A 39 18.15 -4.94 16.11
C THR A 39 18.54 -4.43 14.71
N PRO A 40 18.90 -5.32 13.77
CA PRO A 40 19.41 -4.91 12.47
C PRO A 40 18.40 -4.08 11.65
N PHE A 41 17.10 -4.32 11.78
CA PHE A 41 16.07 -3.48 11.15
C PHE A 41 16.06 -2.03 11.68
N ALA A 42 16.39 -1.83 12.97
CA ALA A 42 16.52 -0.49 13.53
C ALA A 42 17.75 0.23 12.94
N SER A 43 18.84 -0.52 12.70
CA SER A 43 20.02 0.00 12.00
C SER A 43 19.69 0.41 10.56
N ILE A 44 18.95 -0.40 9.80
CA ILE A 44 18.51 -0.06 8.43
C ILE A 44 17.66 1.23 8.44
N ARG A 45 16.67 1.30 9.34
CA ARG A 45 15.82 2.49 9.49
C ARG A 45 16.64 3.74 9.77
N ARG A 46 17.61 3.65 10.69
CA ARG A 46 18.50 4.76 11.01
C ARG A 46 19.33 5.19 9.80
N ILE A 47 19.86 4.25 9.04
CA ILE A 47 20.65 4.53 7.84
C ILE A 47 19.83 5.30 6.80
N VAL A 48 18.61 4.86 6.48
CA VAL A 48 17.79 5.56 5.47
C VAL A 48 17.37 6.97 5.92
N GLN A 49 17.27 7.19 7.24
CA GLN A 49 16.92 8.49 7.83
C GLN A 49 18.10 9.47 7.90
N GLU A 50 19.30 8.99 8.24
CA GLU A 50 20.48 9.84 8.53
C GLU A 50 21.43 9.98 7.33
N ASN A 51 21.39 9.06 6.35
CA ASN A 51 22.34 9.09 5.24
C ASN A 51 22.02 10.24 4.25
N PRO A 52 22.97 11.15 3.97
CA PRO A 52 22.73 12.32 3.13
C PRO A 52 22.46 11.98 1.66
N ASN A 53 22.74 10.75 1.20
CA ASN A 53 22.49 10.31 -0.18
C ASN A 53 21.11 9.67 -0.35
N ILE A 54 20.35 9.48 0.74
CA ILE A 54 19.01 8.90 0.74
C ILE A 54 18.00 10.00 1.06
N TYR A 55 16.82 9.94 0.45
CA TYR A 55 15.70 10.82 0.77
C TYR A 55 14.40 10.03 0.87
N LYS A 56 13.45 10.57 1.64
CA LYS A 56 12.12 9.98 1.82
C LYS A 56 11.21 10.47 0.69
N ILE A 57 10.49 9.54 0.05
CA ILE A 57 9.44 9.88 -0.92
C ILE A 57 8.06 9.92 -0.23
N LYS A 58 7.72 8.86 0.51
CA LYS A 58 6.47 8.67 1.25
C LYS A 58 6.74 7.91 2.56
N PRO A 59 5.78 7.81 3.52
CA PRO A 59 5.91 6.90 4.66
C PRO A 59 6.40 5.51 4.22
N GLY A 60 7.53 5.08 4.79
CA GLY A 60 8.15 3.79 4.48
C GLY A 60 8.86 3.69 3.13
N LEU A 61 8.78 4.69 2.23
CA LEU A 61 9.41 4.66 0.90
C LEU A 61 10.61 5.60 0.83
N TRP A 62 11.76 5.02 0.48
CA TRP A 62 13.05 5.71 0.45
C TRP A 62 13.72 5.55 -0.92
N ALA A 63 14.52 6.54 -1.31
CA ALA A 63 15.21 6.55 -2.59
C ALA A 63 16.60 7.18 -2.53
N LEU A 64 17.44 6.83 -3.50
CA LEU A 64 18.76 7.43 -3.69
C LEU A 64 18.66 8.74 -4.44
N LYS A 65 19.33 9.79 -3.94
CA LYS A 65 19.40 11.09 -4.61
C LYS A 65 20.00 11.00 -6.02
N SER A 66 20.92 10.07 -6.25
CA SER A 66 21.50 9.82 -7.59
C SER A 66 20.48 9.33 -8.61
N TYR A 67 19.38 8.68 -8.17
CA TYR A 67 18.31 8.17 -9.03
C TYR A 67 17.13 9.13 -9.16
N GLN A 68 17.15 10.28 -8.48
CA GLN A 68 15.98 11.16 -8.39
C GLN A 68 15.40 11.55 -9.75
N LYS A 69 16.24 11.96 -10.71
CA LYS A 69 15.77 12.35 -12.06
C LYS A 69 15.10 11.20 -12.81
N GLU A 70 15.63 9.99 -12.68
CA GLU A 70 15.08 8.79 -13.33
C GLU A 70 13.74 8.40 -12.68
N LEU A 71 13.66 8.45 -11.35
CA LEU A 71 12.44 8.17 -10.60
C LEU A 71 11.33 9.16 -10.95
N GLU A 72 11.65 10.45 -11.04
CA GLU A 72 10.70 11.50 -11.44
C GLU A 72 10.18 11.26 -12.87
N GLN A 73 11.04 10.82 -13.80
CA GLN A 73 10.63 10.45 -15.17
C GLN A 73 9.70 9.21 -15.20
N LYS A 74 9.86 8.30 -14.23
CA LYS A 74 8.97 7.14 -14.02
C LYS A 74 7.68 7.50 -13.26
N GLY A 75 7.50 8.77 -12.88
CA GLY A 75 6.33 9.23 -12.12
C GLY A 75 6.44 9.06 -10.61
N ILE A 76 7.58 8.59 -10.09
CA ILE A 76 7.83 8.45 -8.64
C ILE A 76 8.34 9.80 -8.12
N VAL A 77 7.44 10.56 -7.50
CA VAL A 77 7.70 11.95 -7.11
C VAL A 77 7.45 12.19 -5.62
N VAL A 78 8.22 13.12 -5.04
CA VAL A 78 7.97 13.61 -3.69
C VAL A 78 6.79 14.59 -3.73
N GLU A 79 5.85 14.39 -2.82
CA GLU A 79 4.73 15.30 -2.63
C GLU A 79 5.17 16.56 -1.88
N THR A 80 4.79 17.71 -2.40
CA THR A 80 5.10 19.04 -1.90
C THR A 80 3.85 19.92 -2.03
N GLU A 81 3.80 21.03 -1.29
CA GLU A 81 2.67 21.97 -1.40
C GLU A 81 2.45 22.51 -2.83
N LYS A 82 3.48 22.51 -3.67
CA LYS A 82 3.39 22.99 -5.05
C LYS A 82 2.81 21.96 -6.03
N ASN A 83 2.94 20.67 -5.74
CA ASN A 83 2.57 19.60 -6.67
C ASN A 83 1.54 18.60 -6.09
N LYS A 84 1.06 18.79 -4.86
CA LYS A 84 0.08 17.89 -4.22
C LYS A 84 -1.19 17.66 -5.04
N ASP A 85 -1.64 18.68 -5.76
CA ASP A 85 -2.84 18.60 -6.61
C ASP A 85 -2.52 18.17 -8.05
N SER A 86 -1.26 17.86 -8.35
CA SER A 86 -0.86 17.41 -9.68
C SER A 86 -1.29 15.97 -9.92
N LYS A 87 -1.69 15.70 -11.18
CA LYS A 87 -2.11 14.37 -11.61
C LYS A 87 -1.06 13.29 -11.33
N ILE A 88 0.22 13.60 -11.54
CA ILE A 88 1.33 12.67 -11.29
C ILE A 88 1.43 12.25 -9.82
N VAL A 89 1.28 13.20 -8.87
CA VAL A 89 1.29 12.89 -7.44
C VAL A 89 0.07 12.04 -7.06
N GLN A 90 -1.10 12.35 -7.61
CA GLN A 90 -2.32 11.61 -7.35
C GLN A 90 -2.23 10.17 -7.86
N GLU A 91 -1.83 9.98 -9.12
CA GLU A 91 -1.67 8.66 -9.74
C GLU A 91 -0.60 7.82 -9.04
N PHE A 92 0.54 8.43 -8.70
CA PHE A 92 1.61 7.76 -7.95
C PHE A 92 1.15 7.36 -6.55
N THR A 93 0.48 8.25 -5.82
CA THR A 93 -0.03 7.95 -4.48
C THR A 93 -1.04 6.82 -4.51
N HIS A 94 -1.97 6.87 -5.47
CA HIS A 94 -3.02 5.87 -5.64
C HIS A 94 -2.41 4.48 -5.91
N SER A 95 -1.57 4.39 -6.95
CA SER A 95 -0.91 3.13 -7.33
C SER A 95 0.03 2.58 -6.27
N TYR A 96 0.75 3.45 -5.55
CA TYR A 96 1.66 3.04 -4.48
C TYR A 96 0.91 2.34 -3.33
N TYR A 97 -0.19 2.92 -2.84
CA TYR A 97 -0.94 2.32 -1.75
C TYR A 97 -1.77 1.11 -2.19
N GLN A 98 -2.26 1.08 -3.45
CA GLN A 98 -2.82 -0.14 -4.04
C GLN A 98 -1.80 -1.29 -4.00
N GLY A 99 -0.56 -1.04 -4.43
CA GLY A 99 0.51 -2.03 -4.42
C GLY A 99 0.88 -2.51 -3.02
N LEU A 100 0.93 -1.61 -2.03
CA LEU A 100 1.12 -1.99 -0.62
C LEU A 100 0.00 -2.91 -0.13
N LEU A 101 -1.27 -2.56 -0.39
CA LEU A 101 -2.42 -3.38 0.01
C LEU A 101 -2.39 -4.77 -0.63
N VAL A 102 -2.08 -4.87 -1.93
CA VAL A 102 -1.92 -6.15 -2.61
C VAL A 102 -0.79 -6.96 -1.98
N THR A 103 0.36 -6.33 -1.73
CA THR A 103 1.51 -7.00 -1.13
C THR A 103 1.18 -7.55 0.27
N ILE A 104 0.51 -6.77 1.11
CA ILE A 104 0.05 -7.22 2.44
C ILE A 104 -0.93 -8.38 2.31
N GLY A 105 -1.90 -8.30 1.41
CA GLY A 105 -2.86 -9.38 1.17
C GLY A 105 -2.17 -10.68 0.78
N ASN A 106 -1.18 -10.59 -0.12
CA ASN A 106 -0.37 -11.74 -0.54
C ASN A 106 0.43 -12.32 0.64
N LEU A 107 1.06 -11.49 1.46
CA LEU A 107 1.78 -11.92 2.68
C LEU A 107 0.86 -12.62 3.69
N ARG A 108 -0.43 -12.27 3.69
CA ARG A 108 -1.48 -12.89 4.52
C ARG A 108 -2.16 -14.10 3.84
N ASN A 109 -1.63 -14.57 2.71
CA ASN A 109 -2.20 -15.66 1.90
C ASN A 109 -3.66 -15.40 1.46
N LYS A 110 -4.01 -14.13 1.24
CA LYS A 110 -5.31 -13.76 0.66
C LYS A 110 -5.24 -13.81 -0.85
N LYS A 111 -6.40 -14.07 -1.47
CA LYS A 111 -6.57 -13.89 -2.91
C LYS A 111 -6.83 -12.40 -3.18
N THR A 112 -5.88 -11.71 -3.76
CA THR A 112 -5.92 -10.26 -4.03
C THR A 112 -6.38 -9.95 -5.46
N PHE A 113 -7.17 -8.90 -5.61
CA PHE A 113 -7.63 -8.35 -6.89
C PHE A 113 -7.46 -6.83 -6.93
N VAL A 114 -7.10 -6.32 -8.10
CA VAL A 114 -7.08 -4.89 -8.47
C VAL A 114 -7.85 -4.75 -9.79
N PRO A 115 -8.67 -3.70 -9.97
CA PRO A 115 -9.42 -3.48 -11.21
C PRO A 115 -8.57 -3.51 -12.48
N ASN A 116 -9.14 -4.01 -13.57
CA ASN A 116 -8.43 -4.13 -14.85
C ASN A 116 -7.95 -2.81 -15.45
N GLN A 117 -8.61 -1.69 -15.13
CA GLN A 117 -8.18 -0.34 -15.54
C GLN A 117 -6.87 0.09 -14.86
N ASP A 118 -6.54 -0.52 -13.71
CA ASP A 118 -5.38 -0.17 -12.89
C ASP A 118 -4.24 -1.18 -13.02
N LYS A 119 -4.45 -2.30 -13.73
CA LYS A 119 -3.47 -3.40 -13.83
C LYS A 119 -2.11 -2.97 -14.40
N SER A 120 -2.07 -1.94 -15.25
CA SER A 120 -0.82 -1.43 -15.84
C SER A 120 -0.14 -0.34 -15.01
N LYS A 121 -0.79 0.14 -13.93
CA LYS A 121 -0.16 1.08 -13.01
C LYS A 121 1.01 0.40 -12.29
N MET A 122 2.03 1.19 -11.98
CA MET A 122 3.28 0.70 -11.39
C MET A 122 3.24 0.83 -9.85
N PHE A 123 3.59 -0.25 -9.17
CA PHE A 123 4.08 -0.24 -7.80
C PHE A 123 5.60 -0.34 -7.83
N LEU A 124 6.28 0.80 -7.80
CA LEU A 124 7.72 0.93 -8.00
C LEU A 124 8.14 0.31 -9.36
N ASN A 125 8.72 -0.89 -9.36
CA ASN A 125 9.21 -1.56 -10.56
C ASN A 125 8.30 -2.70 -11.06
N GLU A 126 7.18 -2.97 -10.38
CA GLU A 126 6.25 -4.05 -10.71
C GLU A 126 4.88 -3.49 -11.08
N ARG A 127 4.14 -4.16 -11.97
CA ARG A 127 2.78 -3.75 -12.32
C ARG A 127 1.78 -4.32 -11.30
N LEU A 128 0.73 -3.57 -10.98
CA LEU A 128 -0.33 -4.05 -10.08
C LEU A 128 -1.01 -5.33 -10.59
N GLY A 129 -1.15 -5.47 -11.91
CA GLY A 129 -1.69 -6.67 -12.54
C GLY A 129 -0.83 -7.92 -12.37
N ASP A 130 0.49 -7.76 -12.24
CA ASP A 130 1.44 -8.85 -12.03
C ASP A 130 1.51 -9.22 -10.54
N LEU A 131 1.24 -8.25 -9.64
CA LEU A 131 1.22 -8.43 -8.19
C LEU A 131 -0.05 -9.11 -7.66
N ARG A 132 -1.21 -8.85 -8.27
CA ARG A 132 -2.48 -9.44 -7.83
C ARG A 132 -2.52 -10.94 -8.10
N THR A 133 -3.07 -11.71 -7.17
CA THR A 133 -3.20 -13.18 -7.36
C THR A 133 -4.38 -13.57 -8.26
N LEU A 134 -5.42 -12.73 -8.34
CA LEU A 134 -6.60 -12.97 -9.16
C LEU A 134 -6.58 -12.05 -10.38
N GLN A 135 -6.55 -12.64 -11.57
CA GLN A 135 -6.58 -11.89 -12.83
C GLN A 135 -7.99 -11.44 -13.23
N GLU A 136 -9.00 -12.12 -12.70
CA GLU A 136 -10.41 -11.81 -12.87
C GLU A 136 -11.10 -11.81 -11.51
N GLN A 137 -12.14 -11.01 -11.39
CA GLN A 137 -12.92 -10.97 -10.16
C GLN A 137 -13.84 -12.21 -10.10
N PRO A 138 -13.87 -12.93 -8.96
CA PRO A 138 -14.80 -14.05 -8.77
C PRO A 138 -16.26 -13.62 -8.94
N ALA A 139 -17.07 -14.47 -9.57
CA ALA A 139 -18.52 -14.29 -9.70
C ALA A 139 -19.25 -14.67 -8.40
N TYR A 140 -18.86 -14.06 -7.28
CA TYR A 140 -19.29 -14.44 -5.93
C TYR A 140 -20.76 -14.10 -5.60
N SER A 141 -21.47 -13.37 -6.48
CA SER A 141 -22.85 -12.95 -6.28
C SER A 141 -23.55 -12.61 -7.59
N TYR A 142 -24.73 -11.99 -7.51
CA TYR A 142 -25.44 -11.42 -8.65
C TYR A 142 -24.58 -10.38 -9.38
N GLU A 143 -24.68 -10.37 -10.71
CA GLU A 143 -23.86 -9.55 -11.60
C GLU A 143 -23.78 -8.08 -11.18
N LYS A 144 -24.92 -7.47 -10.81
CA LYS A 144 -24.96 -6.06 -10.35
C LYS A 144 -24.03 -5.77 -9.15
N PHE A 145 -23.87 -6.71 -8.23
CA PHE A 145 -23.02 -6.54 -7.05
C PHE A 145 -21.55 -6.82 -7.37
N THR A 146 -21.29 -7.81 -8.22
CA THR A 146 -19.94 -8.09 -8.73
C THR A 146 -19.43 -6.92 -9.57
N GLN A 147 -20.26 -6.35 -10.45
CA GLN A 147 -19.93 -5.13 -11.21
C GLN A 147 -19.74 -3.90 -10.31
N ARG A 148 -20.55 -3.76 -9.24
CA ARG A 148 -20.39 -2.64 -8.31
C ARG A 148 -19.05 -2.70 -7.60
N SER A 149 -18.69 -3.86 -7.07
CA SER A 149 -17.42 -4.10 -6.39
C SER A 149 -16.20 -4.07 -7.33
N SER A 150 -16.36 -4.31 -8.64
CA SER A 150 -15.24 -4.22 -9.59
C SER A 150 -14.64 -2.82 -9.75
N THR A 151 -15.28 -1.81 -9.15
CA THR A 151 -14.81 -0.43 -9.08
C THR A 151 -14.07 -0.10 -7.77
N ILE A 152 -13.92 -1.08 -6.87
CA ILE A 152 -13.14 -0.96 -5.64
C ILE A 152 -11.66 -1.14 -5.95
N ASP A 153 -10.84 -0.24 -5.43
CA ASP A 153 -9.41 -0.15 -5.76
C ASP A 153 -8.63 -1.43 -5.46
N VAL A 154 -8.87 -2.06 -4.31
CA VAL A 154 -8.29 -3.37 -3.95
C VAL A 154 -9.32 -4.20 -3.20
N ILE A 155 -9.40 -5.49 -3.56
CA ILE A 155 -10.24 -6.46 -2.87
C ILE A 155 -9.37 -7.63 -2.41
N TRP A 156 -9.56 -8.05 -1.16
CA TRP A 156 -9.08 -9.33 -0.68
C TRP A 156 -10.24 -10.32 -0.61
N PHE A 157 -9.98 -11.51 -1.11
CA PHE A 157 -10.89 -12.65 -1.10
C PHE A 157 -10.35 -13.73 -0.16
N ASN A 158 -11.28 -14.40 0.52
CA ASN A 158 -10.95 -15.57 1.32
C ASN A 158 -10.82 -16.84 0.46
N GLU A 159 -10.55 -17.97 1.10
CA GLU A 159 -10.37 -19.27 0.42
C GLU A 159 -11.58 -19.69 -0.41
N ARG A 160 -12.79 -19.29 0.00
CA ARG A 160 -14.06 -19.56 -0.70
C ARG A 160 -14.38 -18.54 -1.79
N GLU A 161 -13.44 -17.65 -2.12
CA GLU A 161 -13.59 -16.61 -3.13
C GLU A 161 -14.71 -15.60 -2.82
N MET A 162 -15.04 -15.46 -1.53
CA MET A 162 -15.92 -14.41 -1.04
C MET A 162 -15.08 -13.19 -0.64
N PRO A 163 -15.57 -11.96 -0.89
CA PRO A 163 -14.88 -10.75 -0.47
C PRO A 163 -14.77 -10.72 1.06
N GLU A 164 -13.55 -10.56 1.54
CA GLU A 164 -13.23 -10.42 2.97
C GLU A 164 -12.96 -8.96 3.33
N ASP A 165 -12.22 -8.25 2.48
CA ASP A 165 -11.87 -6.85 2.71
C ASP A 165 -11.96 -6.04 1.41
N PHE A 166 -12.54 -4.85 1.53
CA PHE A 166 -12.60 -3.82 0.49
C PHE A 166 -11.78 -2.61 0.89
N PHE A 167 -10.96 -2.11 -0.03
CA PHE A 167 -10.13 -0.93 0.21
C PHE A 167 -10.35 0.09 -0.91
N GLU A 168 -10.63 1.33 -0.52
CA GLU A 168 -10.67 2.50 -1.40
C GLU A 168 -9.57 3.46 -0.98
N VAL A 169 -8.67 3.80 -1.90
CA VAL A 169 -7.52 4.68 -1.66
C VAL A 169 -7.90 6.10 -2.04
N GLU A 170 -8.14 6.93 -1.04
CA GLU A 170 -8.72 8.26 -1.17
C GLU A 170 -7.68 9.36 -0.91
N HIS A 171 -6.99 9.81 -1.97
CA HIS A 171 -6.00 10.89 -1.85
C HIS A 171 -6.61 12.29 -1.99
N SER A 172 -7.21 12.60 -3.15
CA SER A 172 -7.83 13.90 -3.46
C SER A 172 -9.31 13.81 -3.85
N THR A 173 -9.80 12.60 -4.08
CA THR A 173 -11.19 12.28 -4.44
C THR A 173 -12.13 12.33 -3.22
N ASP A 174 -13.43 12.56 -3.42
CA ASP A 174 -14.41 12.68 -2.32
C ASP A 174 -14.70 11.31 -1.69
N ILE A 175 -14.37 11.18 -0.39
CA ILE A 175 -14.60 9.97 0.43
C ILE A 175 -16.06 9.51 0.37
N GLN A 176 -17.02 10.43 0.17
CA GLN A 176 -18.44 10.10 0.05
C GLN A 176 -18.74 9.14 -1.10
N ASN A 177 -17.99 9.21 -2.21
CA ASN A 177 -18.18 8.28 -3.33
C ASN A 177 -17.86 6.85 -2.91
N SER A 178 -16.75 6.66 -2.20
CA SER A 178 -16.35 5.37 -1.64
C SER A 178 -17.33 4.85 -0.58
N LEU A 179 -17.82 5.72 0.30
CA LEU A 179 -18.87 5.34 1.26
C LEU A 179 -20.17 4.91 0.55
N THR A 180 -20.49 5.52 -0.59
CA THR A 180 -21.65 5.13 -1.41
C THR A 180 -21.46 3.73 -1.99
N LYS A 181 -20.28 3.43 -2.56
CA LYS A 181 -19.94 2.07 -3.02
C LYS A 181 -20.07 1.03 -1.92
N PHE A 182 -19.57 1.34 -0.72
CA PHE A 182 -19.65 0.49 0.46
C PHE A 182 -21.09 0.27 0.92
N SER A 183 -21.92 1.31 0.92
CA SER A 183 -23.35 1.20 1.25
C SER A 183 -24.11 0.27 0.29
N ASP A 184 -23.79 0.32 -1.01
CA ASP A 184 -24.39 -0.57 -2.01
C ASP A 184 -24.01 -2.05 -1.82
N LEU A 185 -22.93 -2.32 -1.09
CA LEU A 185 -22.36 -3.64 -0.84
C LEU A 185 -22.47 -4.07 0.64
N GLN A 186 -23.24 -3.34 1.45
CA GLN A 186 -23.32 -3.51 2.90
C GLN A 186 -23.81 -4.89 3.38
N ASP A 187 -24.54 -5.62 2.52
CA ASP A 187 -25.14 -6.92 2.85
C ASP A 187 -24.13 -8.08 2.81
N PHE A 188 -22.96 -7.88 2.21
CA PHE A 188 -21.85 -8.84 2.29
C PHE A 188 -21.16 -8.71 3.65
N TYR A 189 -20.70 -9.82 4.25
CA TYR A 189 -19.88 -9.78 5.46
C TYR A 189 -18.41 -9.52 5.11
N THR A 190 -18.10 -8.26 4.81
CA THR A 190 -16.79 -7.75 4.40
C THR A 190 -16.36 -6.60 5.30
N ASN A 191 -15.07 -6.49 5.60
CA ASN A 191 -14.52 -5.26 6.17
C ASN A 191 -14.38 -4.21 5.05
N MET A 192 -14.56 -2.95 5.38
CA MET A 192 -14.47 -1.85 4.42
C MET A 192 -13.51 -0.78 4.95
N TYR A 193 -12.56 -0.37 4.13
CA TYR A 193 -11.50 0.54 4.54
C TYR A 193 -11.42 1.74 3.61
N ILE A 194 -11.47 2.94 4.20
CA ILE A 194 -11.01 4.16 3.55
C ILE A 194 -9.54 4.32 3.88
N VAL A 195 -8.70 4.28 2.85
CA VAL A 195 -7.24 4.38 2.97
C VAL A 195 -6.81 5.77 2.51
N ALA A 196 -6.38 6.62 3.44
CA ALA A 196 -6.11 8.03 3.13
C ALA A 196 -5.02 8.64 4.04
N ASP A 197 -4.63 9.88 3.77
CA ASP A 197 -3.78 10.64 4.68
C ASP A 197 -4.54 10.96 5.99
N GLU A 198 -3.88 10.89 7.14
CA GLU A 198 -4.50 11.14 8.46
C GLU A 198 -5.17 12.52 8.54
N ARG A 199 -4.70 13.52 7.78
CA ARG A 199 -5.32 14.84 7.67
C ARG A 199 -6.78 14.78 7.19
N ARG A 200 -7.17 13.71 6.49
CA ARG A 200 -8.54 13.48 5.99
C ARG A 200 -9.44 12.72 6.97
N HIS A 201 -8.96 12.35 8.16
CA HIS A 201 -9.76 11.60 9.13
C HIS A 201 -11.03 12.38 9.56
N ALA A 202 -10.91 13.69 9.78
CA ALA A 202 -12.07 14.52 10.14
C ALA A 202 -13.10 14.61 9.00
N GLU A 203 -12.65 14.60 7.75
CA GLU A 203 -13.54 14.53 6.58
C GLU A 203 -14.26 13.18 6.54
N TYR A 204 -13.53 12.08 6.74
CA TYR A 204 -14.09 10.73 6.86
C TYR A 204 -15.18 10.65 7.93
N ASP A 205 -14.90 11.10 9.16
CA ASP A 205 -15.86 11.04 10.27
C ASP A 205 -17.12 11.84 9.95
N LYS A 206 -16.95 13.04 9.38
CA LYS A 206 -18.07 13.89 8.97
C LYS A 206 -18.91 13.22 7.91
N LYS A 207 -18.30 12.69 6.83
CA LYS A 207 -19.04 12.06 5.73
C LYS A 207 -19.72 10.77 6.18
N LEU A 208 -19.04 9.92 6.96
CA LEU A 208 -19.63 8.70 7.52
C LEU A 208 -20.80 9.01 8.47
N SER A 209 -20.83 10.20 9.09
CA SER A 209 -21.92 10.59 9.98
C SER A 209 -23.27 10.83 9.29
N TYR A 210 -23.29 10.94 7.96
CA TYR A 210 -24.51 11.18 7.20
C TYR A 210 -25.49 10.01 7.32
N THR A 211 -26.78 10.34 7.38
CA THR A 211 -27.86 9.36 7.59
C THR A 211 -27.94 8.31 6.49
N SER A 212 -27.49 8.63 5.27
CA SER A 212 -27.37 7.70 4.15
C SER A 212 -26.41 6.53 4.42
N PHE A 213 -25.51 6.66 5.40
CA PHE A 213 -24.52 5.65 5.77
C PHE A 213 -24.78 5.04 7.16
N ASP A 214 -25.97 5.24 7.72
CA ASP A 214 -26.32 4.77 9.07
C ASP A 214 -26.09 3.29 9.29
N LYS A 215 -26.43 2.44 8.31
CA LYS A 215 -26.30 0.99 8.42
C LYS A 215 -24.82 0.59 8.52
N ILE A 216 -23.99 0.99 7.56
CA ILE A 216 -22.54 0.70 7.59
C ILE A 216 -21.80 1.36 8.76
N ARG A 217 -22.27 2.53 9.24
CA ARG A 217 -21.70 3.23 10.41
C ARG A 217 -22.06 2.53 11.73
N LYS A 218 -23.35 2.28 11.99
CA LYS A 218 -23.84 1.69 13.26
C LYS A 218 -23.30 0.28 13.45
N ASP A 219 -23.20 -0.47 12.35
CA ASP A 219 -22.64 -1.83 12.34
C ASP A 219 -21.10 -1.84 12.33
N LYS A 220 -20.46 -0.66 12.39
CA LYS A 220 -19.00 -0.48 12.41
C LYS A 220 -18.27 -1.21 11.27
N ARG A 221 -18.87 -1.20 10.08
CA ARG A 221 -18.39 -1.94 8.90
C ARG A 221 -17.26 -1.21 8.17
N VAL A 222 -17.19 0.11 8.33
CA VAL A 222 -16.16 0.96 7.70
C VAL A 222 -15.14 1.41 8.73
N SER A 223 -13.85 1.33 8.37
CA SER A 223 -12.72 1.80 9.17
C SER A 223 -11.84 2.75 8.36
N PHE A 224 -11.21 3.70 9.06
CA PHE A 224 -10.18 4.56 8.47
C PHE A 224 -8.79 3.95 8.68
N LEU A 225 -8.08 3.73 7.59
CA LEU A 225 -6.72 3.20 7.60
C LEU A 225 -5.77 4.25 7.04
N SER A 226 -5.07 4.98 7.91
CA SER A 226 -4.12 5.97 7.43
C SER A 226 -2.91 5.37 6.74
N TYR A 227 -2.31 6.13 5.85
CA TYR A 227 -1.07 5.79 5.16
C TYR A 227 0.05 5.32 6.10
N ASP A 228 0.27 6.01 7.23
CA ASP A 228 1.28 5.60 8.22
C ASP A 228 0.90 4.29 8.92
N LYS A 229 -0.40 4.06 9.21
CA LYS A 229 -0.87 2.78 9.78
C LYS A 229 -0.68 1.64 8.77
N LEU A 230 -1.00 1.86 7.50
CA LEU A 230 -0.82 0.89 6.43
C LEU A 230 0.65 0.50 6.24
N GLU A 231 1.56 1.47 6.25
CA GLU A 231 3.01 1.22 6.21
C GLU A 231 3.46 0.37 7.41
N ARG A 232 2.97 0.69 8.61
CA ARG A 232 3.29 -0.07 9.81
C ARG A 232 2.77 -1.51 9.71
N LEU A 233 1.56 -1.72 9.17
CA LEU A 233 1.02 -3.07 8.92
C LEU A 233 1.91 -3.83 7.95
N TYR A 234 2.30 -3.22 6.84
CA TYR A 234 3.23 -3.83 5.88
C TYR A 234 4.53 -4.27 6.55
N LYS A 235 5.15 -3.37 7.32
CA LYS A 235 6.38 -3.69 8.07
C LYS A 235 6.20 -4.88 9.02
N LEU A 236 5.09 -4.94 9.75
CA LEU A 236 4.80 -6.03 10.68
C LEU A 236 4.62 -7.37 9.96
N GLU A 237 3.96 -7.40 8.80
CA GLU A 237 3.80 -8.64 8.03
C GLU A 237 5.15 -9.14 7.48
N ILE A 238 6.02 -8.24 7.04
CA ILE A 238 7.38 -8.59 6.60
C ILE A 238 8.17 -9.20 7.76
N GLU A 239 8.19 -8.53 8.93
CA GLU A 239 8.88 -9.04 10.12
C GLU A 239 8.33 -10.39 10.58
N LYS A 240 7.00 -10.59 10.48
CA LYS A 240 6.35 -11.86 10.82
C LYS A 240 6.75 -12.99 9.87
N GLN A 241 6.84 -12.73 8.57
CA GLN A 241 7.27 -13.72 7.58
C GLN A 241 8.72 -14.17 7.84
N GLU A 242 9.60 -13.23 8.17
CA GLU A 242 10.99 -13.53 8.51
C GLU A 242 11.10 -14.34 9.81
N LEU A 243 10.35 -13.98 10.85
CA LEU A 243 10.31 -14.76 12.09
C LEU A 243 9.71 -16.16 11.90
N GLY A 244 8.66 -16.29 11.09
CA GLY A 244 8.03 -17.57 10.75
C GLY A 244 8.90 -18.46 9.86
N SER A 245 9.91 -17.92 9.18
CA SER A 245 10.90 -18.69 8.41
C SER A 245 12.05 -19.25 9.26
N ILE A 246 12.15 -18.81 10.53
CA ILE A 246 13.19 -19.21 11.50
C ILE A 246 12.69 -20.32 12.46
N LEU A 247 11.38 -20.58 12.49
CA LEU A 247 10.73 -21.62 13.29
C LEU A 247 10.23 -22.78 12.40
#